data_AF-A0A522URM1-F1
#
_entry.id   AF-A0A522URM1-F1
#
_cell.length_a   1.000
_cell.length_b   1.000
_cell.length_c   1.000
_cell.angle_alpha   90.00
_cell.angle_beta   90.00
_cell.angle_gamma   90.00
#
_symmetry.space_group_name_H-M   'P 1'
#
loop_
_entity.id
_entity.type
_entity.pdbx_description
1 polymer ?
#
loop_
_entity_poly.entity_id
_entity_poly.type
_entity_poly.pdbx_seq_one_letter_code
_entity_poly.pdbx_strand_id
1 'polypeptide(L)'
;MLPGNEEICNLLSLAANQWRVGFGGAYGLDLNTIIAMADCLGIEKNQSFFEKIRIWEREVLKIWEEQRKTGDNERCNEKKKSQCKLEFGEFFEWACSKCKKKLTKESGDDADDT
;
A
#
# COMPACT_ATOMS: atom_id res chain seq x y z
N MET A 1 -6.26 20.17 -5.94
CA MET A 1 -4.99 20.64 -5.36
C MET A 1 -5.25 21.93 -4.60
N LEU A 2 -4.56 22.18 -3.49
CA LEU A 2 -4.61 23.49 -2.82
C LEU A 2 -3.71 24.49 -3.58
N PRO A 3 -4.14 25.76 -3.73
CA PRO A 3 -3.31 26.79 -4.37
C PRO A 3 -1.95 26.94 -3.65
N GLY A 4 -0.85 27.01 -4.40
CA GLY A 4 0.50 27.19 -3.85
C GLY A 4 1.26 25.89 -3.49
N ASN A 5 0.71 24.72 -3.82
CA ASN A 5 1.38 23.42 -3.64
C ASN A 5 1.61 22.65 -4.95
N GLU A 6 1.26 23.24 -6.10
CA GLU A 6 1.31 22.56 -7.41
C GLU A 6 2.72 22.08 -7.76
N GLU A 7 3.74 22.89 -7.55
CA GLU A 7 5.14 22.55 -7.84
C GLU A 7 5.61 21.33 -7.04
N ILE A 8 5.28 21.29 -5.76
CA ILE A 8 5.65 20.18 -4.87
C ILE A 8 4.84 18.93 -5.22
N CYS A 9 3.56 19.06 -5.55
CA CYS A 9 2.76 17.93 -6.03
C CYS A 9 3.32 17.35 -7.34
N ASN A 10 3.76 18.18 -8.28
CA ASN A 10 4.38 17.73 -9.52
C ASN A 10 5.72 17.03 -9.25
N LEU A 11 6.58 17.63 -8.43
CA LEU A 11 7.85 17.05 -8.01
C LEU A 11 7.66 15.66 -7.38
N LEU A 12 6.74 15.54 -6.42
CA LEU A 12 6.50 14.29 -5.69
C LEU A 12 5.80 13.24 -6.56
N SER A 13 5.00 13.65 -7.55
CA SER A 13 4.43 12.72 -8.53
C SER A 13 5.50 12.12 -9.44
N LEU A 14 6.49 12.94 -9.85
CA LEU A 14 7.64 12.47 -10.62
C LEU A 14 8.56 11.58 -9.77
N ALA A 15 8.67 11.87 -8.48
CA ALA A 15 9.50 11.13 -7.54
C ALA A 15 8.75 10.01 -6.79
N ALA A 16 7.56 9.61 -7.24
CA ALA A 16 6.66 8.73 -6.49
C ALA A 16 7.26 7.36 -6.14
N ASN A 17 8.28 6.91 -6.87
CA ASN A 17 9.00 5.66 -6.66
C ASN A 17 10.31 5.81 -5.85
N GLN A 18 10.69 7.02 -5.45
CA GLN A 18 11.97 7.32 -4.78
C GLN A 18 11.86 7.15 -3.27
N TRP A 19 11.56 5.93 -2.84
CA TRP A 19 11.43 5.55 -1.44
C TRP A 19 12.60 4.69 -0.99
N ARG A 20 13.06 4.95 0.22
CA ARG A 20 13.92 4.02 0.96
C ARG A 20 13.05 2.91 1.53
N VAL A 21 13.44 1.68 1.24
CA VAL A 21 12.71 0.47 1.61
C VAL A 21 13.60 -0.45 2.45
N GLY A 22 13.00 -1.06 3.47
CA GLY A 22 13.64 -2.06 4.31
C GLY A 22 12.77 -3.31 4.43
N PHE A 23 13.10 -4.20 5.36
CA PHE A 23 12.37 -5.45 5.58
C PHE A 23 10.87 -5.24 5.88
N GLY A 24 10.50 -4.09 6.46
CA GLY A 24 9.11 -3.73 6.77
C GLY A 24 8.38 -2.90 5.71
N GLY A 25 8.99 -2.71 4.52
CA GLY A 25 8.47 -1.83 3.46
C GLY A 25 9.13 -0.45 3.43
N ALA A 26 8.48 0.51 2.78
CA ALA A 26 8.95 1.89 2.70
C ALA A 26 8.94 2.56 4.07
N TYR A 27 10.01 3.30 4.38
CA TYR A 27 10.17 3.98 5.66
C TYR A 27 10.57 5.45 5.55
N GLY A 28 10.85 5.94 4.33
CA GLY A 28 11.11 7.35 4.09
C GLY A 28 11.41 7.62 2.62
N LEU A 29 11.27 8.89 2.22
CA LEU A 29 11.66 9.38 0.91
C LEU A 29 13.17 9.54 0.82
N ASP A 30 13.71 9.33 -0.37
CA ASP A 30 15.11 9.66 -0.62
C ASP A 30 15.29 11.16 -0.88
N LEU A 31 15.52 11.92 0.21
CA LEU A 31 15.60 13.38 0.16
C LEU A 31 16.67 13.89 -0.81
N ASN A 32 17.77 13.16 -1.01
CA ASN A 32 18.81 13.54 -1.98
C ASN A 32 18.26 13.57 -3.41
N THR A 33 17.48 12.54 -3.76
CA THR A 33 16.81 12.46 -5.07
C THR A 33 15.76 13.56 -5.22
N ILE A 34 14.97 13.83 -4.17
CA ILE A 34 13.98 14.92 -4.18
C ILE A 34 14.65 16.29 -4.38
N ILE A 35 15.77 16.55 -3.70
CA ILE A 35 16.55 17.78 -3.84
C ILE A 35 17.08 17.93 -5.27
N ALA A 36 17.69 16.87 -5.82
CA ALA A 36 18.23 16.89 -7.18
C ALA A 36 17.14 17.12 -8.23
N MET A 37 15.96 16.52 -8.05
CA MET A 37 14.82 16.75 -8.94
C MET A 37 14.26 18.18 -8.79
N ALA A 38 14.23 18.73 -7.58
CA ALA A 38 13.86 20.13 -7.35
C ALA A 38 14.83 21.10 -8.05
N ASP A 39 16.14 20.80 -8.06
CA ASP A 39 17.12 21.55 -8.85
C ASP A 39 16.79 21.53 -10.35
N CYS A 40 16.49 20.36 -10.91
CA CYS A 40 16.12 20.21 -12.32
C CYS A 40 14.83 20.96 -12.71
N LEU A 41 13.91 21.11 -11.77
CA LEU A 41 12.63 21.80 -11.98
C LEU A 41 12.67 23.29 -11.62
N GLY A 42 13.80 23.80 -11.14
CA GLY A 42 13.93 25.20 -10.72
C GLY A 42 13.14 25.57 -9.46
N ILE A 43 12.84 24.58 -8.61
CA ILE A 43 12.07 24.78 -7.37
C ILE A 43 12.99 25.27 -6.24
N GLU A 44 12.59 26.35 -5.57
CA GLU A 44 13.31 26.86 -4.40
C GLU A 44 13.16 25.93 -3.19
N LYS A 45 14.30 25.55 -2.61
CA LYS A 45 14.40 24.65 -1.46
C LYS A 45 14.50 25.42 -0.14
N ASN A 46 13.50 26.25 0.14
CA ASN A 46 13.43 27.00 1.40
C ASN A 46 12.89 26.13 2.55
N GLN A 47 12.81 26.70 3.76
CA GLN A 47 12.29 25.98 4.93
C GLN A 47 10.87 25.43 4.71
N SER A 48 10.01 26.18 4.03
CA SER A 48 8.63 25.74 3.74
C SER A 48 8.59 24.54 2.79
N PHE A 49 9.51 24.46 1.83
CA PHE A 49 9.65 23.30 0.94
C PHE A 49 9.93 22.02 1.74
N PHE A 50 10.90 22.06 2.66
CA PHE A 50 11.23 20.90 3.50
C PHE A 50 10.09 20.50 4.44
N GLU A 51 9.38 21.48 5.01
CA GLU A 51 8.20 21.22 5.85
C GLU A 51 7.08 20.54 5.07
N LYS A 52 6.79 21.01 3.85
CA LYS A 52 5.79 20.40 2.98
C LYS A 52 6.14 18.96 2.60
N ILE A 53 7.42 18.67 2.29
CA ILE A 53 7.88 17.30 2.01
C ILE A 53 7.69 16.41 3.25
N ARG A 54 8.08 16.87 4.43
CA ARG A 54 7.94 16.10 5.68
C ARG A 54 6.48 15.78 6.00
N ILE A 55 5.57 16.74 5.79
CA ILE A 55 4.13 16.53 5.97
C ILE A 55 3.64 15.46 4.99
N TRP A 56 4.01 15.60 3.71
CA TRP A 56 3.58 14.66 2.67
C TRP A 56 4.11 13.24 2.93
N GLU A 57 5.40 13.11 3.26
CA GLU A 57 6.02 11.81 3.59
C GLU A 57 5.27 11.10 4.71
N ARG A 58 4.99 11.83 5.80
CA ARG A 58 4.26 11.30 6.94
C ARG A 58 2.87 10.80 6.55
N GLU A 59 2.12 11.60 5.80
CA GLU A 59 0.75 11.24 5.39
C GLU A 59 0.75 10.02 4.46
N VAL A 60 1.68 9.94 3.51
CA VAL A 60 1.79 8.78 2.62
C VAL A 60 2.18 7.52 3.39
N LEU A 61 3.15 7.60 4.30
CA LEU A 61 3.54 6.45 5.13
C LEU A 61 2.36 5.99 6.01
N LYS A 62 1.58 6.92 6.55
CA LYS A 62 0.37 6.60 7.32
C LYS A 62 -0.68 5.88 6.46
N ILE A 63 -0.98 6.40 5.27
CA ILE A 63 -1.90 5.75 4.32
C ILE A 63 -1.42 4.35 3.98
N TRP A 64 -0.13 4.17 3.69
CA TRP A 64 0.43 2.85 3.39
C TRP A 64 0.43 1.91 4.59
N GLU A 65 0.60 2.41 5.81
CA GLU A 65 0.43 1.62 7.02
C GLU A 65 -1.03 1.19 7.21
N GLU A 66 -2.00 2.09 7.01
CA GLU A 66 -3.43 1.78 7.06
C GLU A 66 -3.81 0.78 5.96
N GLN A 67 -3.26 0.92 4.75
CA GLN A 67 -3.43 -0.04 3.65
C GLN A 67 -2.79 -1.39 3.95
N ARG A 68 -1.68 -1.47 4.68
CA ARG A 68 -1.12 -2.75 5.15
C ARG A 68 -1.95 -3.38 6.26
N LYS A 69 -2.62 -2.59 7.08
CA LYS A 69 -3.53 -3.08 8.14
C LYS A 69 -4.86 -3.57 7.55
N THR A 70 -5.36 -2.91 6.51
CA THR A 70 -6.64 -3.21 5.85
C THR A 70 -6.48 -4.23 4.72
N GLY A 71 -5.37 -4.17 4.00
CA GLY A 71 -4.94 -5.15 3.03
C GLY A 71 -4.40 -6.40 3.73
N ASP A 72 -5.06 -7.52 3.46
CA ASP A 72 -4.52 -8.88 3.62
C ASP A 72 -4.64 -9.63 4.96
N ASN A 73 -5.35 -9.12 5.97
CA ASN A 73 -5.69 -9.96 7.14
C ASN A 73 -7.15 -10.43 7.21
N GLU A 74 -8.00 -10.02 6.28
CA GLU A 74 -9.38 -10.48 6.28
C GLU A 74 -9.49 -11.83 5.56
N ARG A 75 -9.75 -12.88 6.34
CA ARG A 75 -9.98 -14.26 5.87
C ARG A 75 -11.00 -14.28 4.73
N CYS A 76 -10.84 -15.23 3.81
CA CYS A 76 -11.81 -15.46 2.76
C CYS A 76 -13.20 -15.70 3.39
N ASN A 77 -14.19 -14.92 2.98
CA ASN A 77 -15.58 -15.00 3.43
C ASN A 77 -16.51 -15.23 2.23
N GLU A 78 -17.79 -15.52 2.47
CA GLU A 78 -18.74 -15.82 1.39
C GLU A 78 -18.88 -14.69 0.37
N LYS A 79 -18.92 -13.41 0.82
CA LYS A 79 -19.00 -12.26 -0.08
C LYS A 79 -17.82 -12.22 -1.06
N LYS A 80 -16.60 -12.41 -0.56
CA LYS A 80 -15.38 -12.49 -1.39
C LYS A 80 -15.40 -13.72 -2.30
N LYS A 81 -15.87 -14.87 -1.81
CA LYS A 81 -15.95 -16.10 -2.61
C LYS A 81 -16.90 -15.95 -3.80
N SER A 82 -18.05 -15.31 -3.59
CA SER A 82 -19.01 -14.98 -4.66
C SER A 82 -18.41 -13.99 -5.68
N GLN A 83 -17.69 -12.97 -5.20
CA GLN A 83 -17.00 -12.02 -6.08
C GLN A 83 -15.92 -12.71 -6.92
N CYS A 84 -15.08 -13.56 -6.31
CA CYS A 84 -14.08 -14.35 -7.04
C CYS A 84 -14.72 -15.30 -8.05
N LYS A 85 -15.89 -15.87 -7.77
CA LYS A 85 -16.60 -16.75 -8.72
C LYS A 85 -17.05 -16.01 -9.97
N LEU A 86 -17.46 -14.75 -9.83
CA LEU A 86 -17.82 -13.87 -10.95
C LEU A 86 -16.58 -13.46 -11.77
N GLU A 87 -15.47 -13.17 -11.09
CA GLU A 87 -14.24 -12.66 -11.72
C GLU A 87 -13.46 -13.76 -12.44
N PHE A 88 -13.30 -14.93 -11.81
CA PHE A 88 -12.49 -16.03 -12.35
C PHE A 88 -13.29 -17.05 -13.16
N GLY A 89 -14.63 -17.04 -13.09
CA GLY A 89 -15.50 -17.91 -13.89
C GLY A 89 -15.10 -19.39 -13.82
N GLU A 90 -14.75 -19.98 -14.96
CA GLU A 90 -14.29 -21.38 -15.06
C GLU A 90 -12.97 -21.66 -14.31
N PHE A 91 -12.13 -20.64 -14.13
CA PHE A 91 -10.87 -20.74 -13.39
C PHE A 91 -11.05 -20.57 -11.88
N PHE A 92 -12.29 -20.38 -11.40
CA PHE A 92 -12.58 -20.14 -9.99
C PHE A 92 -11.99 -21.22 -9.08
N GLU A 93 -12.14 -22.50 -9.42
CA GLU A 93 -11.64 -23.59 -8.57
C GLU A 93 -10.11 -23.56 -8.45
N TRP A 94 -9.41 -23.30 -9.56
CA TRP A 94 -7.97 -23.14 -9.57
C TRP A 94 -7.54 -21.89 -8.77
N ALA A 95 -8.18 -20.74 -9.01
CA ALA A 95 -7.88 -19.49 -8.31
C ALA A 95 -8.14 -19.60 -6.81
N CYS A 96 -9.22 -20.26 -6.41
CA CYS A 96 -9.54 -20.55 -5.03
C CYS A 96 -8.49 -21.50 -4.43
N SER A 97 -8.07 -22.55 -5.14
CA SER A 97 -7.02 -23.48 -4.71
C SER A 97 -5.70 -22.79 -4.30
N LYS A 98 -5.36 -21.68 -4.95
CA LYS A 98 -4.13 -20.90 -4.71
C LYS A 98 -4.33 -19.71 -3.77
N CYS A 99 -5.54 -19.48 -3.29
CA CYS A 99 -5.84 -18.35 -2.43
C CYS A 99 -5.20 -18.52 -1.04
N LYS A 100 -4.22 -17.66 -0.73
CA LYS A 100 -3.53 -17.63 0.58
C LYS A 100 -4.44 -17.27 1.77
N LYS A 101 -5.65 -16.78 1.50
CA LYS A 101 -6.63 -16.32 2.51
C LYS A 101 -7.70 -17.38 2.85
N LYS A 102 -7.56 -18.61 2.34
CA LYS A 102 -8.52 -19.70 2.57
C LYS A 102 -8.74 -19.93 4.07
N LEU A 103 -9.98 -20.24 4.42
CA LEU A 103 -10.32 -20.80 5.72
C LEU A 103 -9.82 -22.25 5.74
N THR A 104 -8.87 -22.59 6.61
CA THR A 104 -8.70 -23.98 7.06
C THR A 104 -9.70 -24.19 8.19
N LYS A 105 -10.81 -24.87 7.91
CA LYS A 105 -11.73 -25.32 8.95
C LYS A 105 -12.12 -26.77 8.67
N GLU A 106 -11.29 -27.69 9.15
CA GLU A 106 -11.61 -29.09 9.45
C GLU A 106 -10.73 -29.42 10.65
N SER A 107 -11.23 -29.79 11.83
CA SER A 107 -12.25 -30.79 12.11
C SER A 107 -13.22 -30.34 13.21
N GLY A 108 -14.51 -30.44 12.92
CA GLY A 108 -15.52 -30.77 13.92
C GLY A 108 -15.92 -32.22 13.71
N ASP A 109 -15.91 -32.95 14.82
CA ASP A 109 -16.77 -34.07 15.19
C ASP A 109 -16.33 -35.54 14.96
N ASP A 110 -16.55 -36.28 16.06
CA ASP A 110 -16.73 -37.73 16.27
C ASP A 110 -15.51 -38.64 16.58
N ALA A 111 -15.35 -38.99 17.88
CA ALA A 111 -15.44 -40.36 18.42
C ALA A 111 -14.71 -40.57 19.78
N ASP A 112 -15.53 -40.84 20.82
CA ASP A 112 -15.41 -41.92 21.82
C ASP A 112 -14.30 -42.00 22.89
N ASP A 113 -14.77 -42.37 24.09
CA ASP A 113 -14.15 -42.99 25.28
C ASP A 113 -12.74 -42.56 25.76
N THR A 114 -12.67 -41.91 26.93
CA THR A 114 -12.20 -42.52 28.21
C THR A 114 -12.63 -41.70 29.42
#